data_AF-A0A1B0ZWQ0-F1
#
_entry.id   AF-A0A1B0ZWQ0-F1
#
_cell.length_a   1.000
_cell.length_b   1.000
_cell.length_c   1.000
_cell.angle_alpha   90.00
_cell.angle_beta   90.00
_cell.angle_gamma   90.00
#
_symmetry.space_group_name_H-M   'P 1'
#
loop_
_entity.id
_entity.type
_entity.pdbx_description
1 polymer ?
#
loop_
_entity_poly.entity_id
_entity_poly.type
_entity_poly.pdbx_seq_one_letter_code
_entity_poly.pdbx_strand_id
1 'polypeptide(L)'
;MAAPFWALWWVWCAAALVLGILEVLAPGFVFLGFAIGALGVGVLLLAMGSGTFGLPVLVFLFAAISLIAWLVLRRAFALPRGQVKTFDTDIND
;
A
#
# COMPACT_ATOMS: atom_id res chain seq x y z
N MET A 1 -27.84 18.29 2.16
CA MET A 1 -27.60 16.84 2.24
C MET A 1 -26.16 16.65 2.71
N ALA A 2 -25.91 15.91 3.79
CA ALA A 2 -24.54 15.66 4.26
C ALA A 2 -23.76 14.87 3.21
N ALA A 3 -22.47 15.18 3.03
CA ALA A 3 -21.62 14.41 2.14
C ALA A 3 -21.51 12.96 2.67
N PRO A 4 -21.59 11.95 1.79
CA PRO A 4 -21.48 10.57 2.24
C PRO A 4 -20.07 10.29 2.76
N PHE A 5 -19.93 9.39 3.73
CA PHE A 5 -18.67 9.14 4.43
C PHE A 5 -17.52 8.73 3.50
N TRP A 6 -17.80 8.00 2.42
CA TRP A 6 -16.80 7.59 1.42
C TRP A 6 -16.29 8.75 0.55
N ALA A 7 -17.00 9.88 0.48
CA ALA A 7 -16.57 11.06 -0.24
C ALA A 7 -15.66 11.97 0.62
N LEU A 8 -15.51 11.67 1.91
CA LEU A 8 -14.68 12.44 2.83
C LEU A 8 -13.23 11.98 2.74
N TRP A 9 -12.34 12.87 2.31
CA TRP A 9 -10.90 12.58 2.17
C TRP A 9 -10.27 12.11 3.49
N TRP A 10 -10.68 12.69 4.62
CA TRP A 10 -10.11 12.39 5.93
C TRP A 10 -10.47 10.97 6.41
N VAL A 11 -11.60 10.41 5.97
CA VAL A 11 -11.99 9.03 6.29
C VAL A 11 -11.01 8.04 5.66
N TRP A 12 -10.61 8.31 4.41
CA TRP A 12 -9.59 7.51 3.73
C TRP A 12 -8.21 7.63 4.39
N CYS A 13 -7.81 8.83 4.81
CA CYS A 13 -6.56 9.03 5.56
C CYS A 13 -6.59 8.32 6.92
N ALA A 14 -7.72 8.37 7.64
CA ALA A 14 -7.88 7.64 8.90
C ALA A 14 -7.80 6.12 8.69
N ALA A 15 -8.46 5.59 7.65
CA ALA A 15 -8.36 4.19 7.28
C ALA A 15 -6.92 3.78 6.93
N ALA A 16 -6.18 4.64 6.20
CA ALA A 16 -4.76 4.42 5.90
C ALA A 16 -3.91 4.31 7.18
N LEU A 17 -4.15 5.17 8.17
CA LEU A 17 -3.47 5.11 9.46
C LEU A 17 -3.78 3.82 10.21
N VAL A 18 -5.05 3.41 10.29
CA VAL A 18 -5.46 2.16 10.95
C VAL A 18 -4.81 0.94 10.26
N LEU A 19 -4.82 0.90 8.93
CA LEU A 19 -4.16 -0.17 8.17
C LEU A 19 -2.65 -0.20 8.40
N GLY A 20 -2.00 0.97 8.49
CA GLY A 20 -0.59 1.07 8.83
C GLY A 20 -0.27 0.55 10.24
N ILE A 21 -1.13 0.83 11.22
CA ILE A 21 -1.01 0.28 12.58
C ILE A 21 -1.18 -1.25 12.58
N LEU A 22 -2.15 -1.76 11.81
CA LEU A 22 -2.38 -3.21 11.69
C LEU A 22 -1.17 -3.95 11.11
N GLU A 23 -0.45 -3.34 10.17
CA GLU A 23 0.78 -3.93 9.62
C GLU A 23 1.86 -4.13 10.69
N VAL A 24 1.97 -3.23 11.67
CA VAL A 24 2.94 -3.37 12.77
C VAL A 24 2.64 -4.60 13.63
N LEU A 25 1.36 -4.99 13.74
CA LEU A 25 0.92 -6.18 14.47
C LEU A 25 1.05 -7.47 13.64
N ALA A 26 0.83 -7.38 12.32
CA ALA A 26 0.85 -8.50 11.38
C ALA A 26 1.81 -8.21 10.22
N PRO A 27 3.11 -8.50 10.37
CA PRO A 27 4.11 -8.20 9.35
C PRO A 27 3.92 -9.10 8.12
N GLY A 28 3.37 -8.54 7.03
CA GLY A 28 3.05 -9.25 5.80
C GLY A 28 3.12 -8.42 4.52
N PHE A 29 3.39 -7.11 4.62
CA PHE A 29 3.38 -6.09 3.56
C PHE A 29 2.02 -5.85 2.87
N VAL A 30 0.99 -6.61 3.23
CA VAL A 30 -0.34 -6.54 2.62
C VAL A 30 -1.11 -5.32 3.13
N PHE A 31 -1.12 -5.10 4.45
CA PHE A 31 -1.82 -3.96 5.03
C PHE A 31 -1.12 -2.64 4.68
N LEU A 32 0.20 -2.66 4.53
CA LEU A 32 0.95 -1.50 4.02
C LEU A 32 0.53 -1.12 2.59
N GLY A 33 0.35 -2.10 1.70
CA GLY A 33 -0.14 -1.86 0.35
C GLY A 33 -1.53 -1.21 0.35
N PHE A 34 -2.44 -1.71 1.20
CA PHE A 34 -3.77 -1.12 1.37
C PHE A 34 -3.72 0.27 2.02
N ALA A 35 -2.82 0.51 2.98
CA ALA A 35 -2.64 1.81 3.60
C ALA A 35 -2.21 2.86 2.55
N ILE A 36 -1.28 2.51 1.67
CA ILE A 36 -0.85 3.37 0.55
C ILE A 36 -2.01 3.62 -0.42
N GLY A 37 -2.80 2.60 -0.74
CA GLY A 37 -3.99 2.77 -1.58
C GLY A 37 -5.01 3.73 -0.97
N ALA A 38 -5.32 3.58 0.33
CA ALA A 38 -6.24 4.45 1.04
C ALA A 38 -5.71 5.89 1.12
N LEU A 39 -4.42 6.06 1.39
CA LEU A 39 -3.75 7.36 1.37
C LEU A 39 -3.86 8.01 -0.01
N GLY A 40 -3.60 7.25 -1.08
CA GLY A 40 -3.68 7.73 -2.46
C GLY A 40 -5.08 8.25 -2.82
N VAL A 41 -6.13 7.52 -2.44
CA VAL A 41 -7.52 7.97 -2.63
C VAL A 41 -7.85 9.19 -1.78
N GLY A 42 -7.38 9.24 -0.52
CA GLY A 42 -7.54 10.39 0.36
C GLY A 42 -6.90 11.66 -0.21
N VAL A 43 -5.66 11.56 -0.69
CA VAL A 43 -4.93 12.67 -1.33
C VAL A 43 -5.62 13.09 -2.63
N LEU A 44 -6.11 12.14 -3.43
CA LEU A 44 -6.87 12.44 -4.65
C LEU A 44 -8.14 13.24 -4.36
N LEU A 45 -8.91 12.81 -3.35
CA LEU A 45 -10.11 13.53 -2.91
C LEU A 45 -9.79 14.89 -2.30
N LEU A 46 -8.67 15.01 -1.59
CA LEU A 46 -8.20 16.29 -1.06
C LEU A 46 -7.86 17.27 -2.19
N ALA A 47 -7.19 16.80 -3.26
CA ALA A 47 -6.77 17.61 -4.38
C ALA A 47 -7.91 17.98 -5.33
N MET A 48 -8.85 17.06 -5.58
CA MET A 48 -9.93 17.23 -6.56
C MET A 48 -11.28 17.62 -5.95
N GLY A 49 -11.38 17.67 -4.63
CA GLY A 49 -12.60 17.99 -3.90
C GLY A 49 -13.44 16.76 -3.52
N SER A 50 -14.09 16.84 -2.36
CA SER A 50 -14.99 15.80 -1.85
C SER A 50 -16.25 15.73 -2.70
N GLY A 51 -16.53 14.56 -3.30
CA GLY A 51 -17.72 14.29 -4.11
C GLY A 51 -17.48 14.28 -5.62
N THR A 52 -16.25 14.50 -6.09
CA THR A 52 -15.89 14.45 -7.51
C THR A 52 -16.00 13.05 -8.12
N PHE A 53 -15.83 12.00 -7.31
CA PHE A 53 -15.87 10.61 -7.75
C PHE A 53 -16.98 9.82 -7.05
N GLY A 54 -17.65 8.96 -7.79
CA GLY A 54 -18.58 7.97 -7.25
C GLY A 54 -17.88 6.82 -6.54
N LEU A 55 -18.60 6.11 -5.66
CA LEU A 55 -18.07 4.97 -4.91
C LEU A 55 -17.44 3.87 -5.78
N PRO A 56 -18.00 3.48 -6.95
CA PRO A 56 -17.37 2.47 -7.81
C PRO A 56 -15.97 2.87 -8.28
N VAL A 57 -15.79 4.16 -8.65
CA VAL A 57 -14.50 4.68 -9.12
C VAL A 57 -13.50 4.72 -7.97
N LEU A 58 -13.93 5.16 -6.78
CA LEU A 58 -13.06 5.21 -5.59
C LEU A 58 -12.53 3.83 -5.19
N VAL A 59 -13.40 2.81 -5.19
CA VAL A 59 -13.01 1.43 -4.87
C VAL A 59 -12.09 0.86 -5.95
N PHE A 60 -12.34 1.16 -7.23
CA PHE A 60 -11.46 0.76 -8.32
C PHE A 60 -10.06 1.37 -8.17
N LEU A 61 -9.98 2.68 -7.93
CA LEU A 61 -8.70 3.37 -7.71
C LEU A 61 -7.97 2.84 -6.48
N PHE A 62 -8.69 2.66 -5.37
CA PHE A 62 -8.15 2.05 -4.16
C PHE A 62 -7.54 0.67 -4.45
N ALA A 63 -8.27 -0.20 -5.14
CA ALA A 63 -7.81 -1.55 -5.45
C ALA A 63 -6.60 -1.53 -6.39
N ALA A 64 -6.62 -0.70 -7.44
CA ALA A 64 -5.53 -0.58 -8.40
C ALA A 64 -4.25 -0.05 -7.73
N ILE A 65 -4.35 1.05 -6.97
CA ILE A 65 -3.20 1.64 -6.26
C ILE A 65 -2.66 0.67 -5.21
N SER A 66 -3.54 -0.02 -4.47
CA SER A 66 -3.12 -0.99 -3.45
C SER A 66 -2.39 -2.18 -4.06
N LEU A 67 -2.87 -2.71 -5.18
CA LEU A 67 -2.23 -3.81 -5.89
C LEU A 67 -0.85 -3.41 -6.39
N ILE A 68 -0.74 -2.22 -7.00
CA ILE A 68 0.54 -1.68 -7.48
C ILE A 68 1.50 -1.48 -6.31
N ALA A 69 1.06 -0.84 -5.22
CA ALA A 69 1.87 -0.60 -4.04
C ALA A 69 2.38 -1.92 -3.43
N TRP A 70 1.50 -2.91 -3.29
CA TRP A 70 1.87 -4.24 -2.78
C TRP A 70 2.89 -4.94 -3.69
N LEU A 71 2.71 -4.89 -5.02
CA LEU A 71 3.67 -5.47 -5.96
C LEU A 71 5.04 -4.80 -5.89
N VAL A 72 5.07 -3.47 -5.79
CA VAL A 72 6.31 -2.68 -5.64
C VAL A 72 7.02 -3.04 -4.34
N LEU A 73 6.30 -3.06 -3.22
CA LEU A 73 6.83 -3.46 -1.91
C LEU A 73 7.37 -4.89 -1.95
N ARG A 74 6.60 -5.83 -2.49
CA ARG A 74 7.01 -7.23 -2.63
C ARG A 74 8.26 -7.37 -3.49
N ARG A 75 8.42 -6.53 -4.53
CA ARG A 75 9.58 -6.55 -5.42
C ARG A 75 10.82 -5.91 -4.81
N ALA A 76 10.66 -4.82 -4.05
CA ALA A 76 11.74 -4.07 -3.42
C ALA A 76 12.29 -4.76 -2.16
N PHE A 77 11.42 -5.39 -1.38
CA PHE A 77 11.79 -6.12 -0.16
C PHE A 77 11.99 -7.63 -0.38
N ALA A 78 11.93 -8.11 -1.61
CA ALA A 78 12.35 -9.47 -1.93
C ALA A 78 13.85 -9.61 -1.61
N LEU A 79 14.18 -10.38 -0.56
CA LEU A 79 15.57 -10.65 -0.19
C LEU A 79 16.37 -11.10 -1.43
N PRO A 80 17.64 -10.65 -1.57
CA PRO A 80 18.54 -11.22 -2.56
C PRO A 80 18.52 -12.74 -2.38
N ARG A 81 18.05 -13.48 -3.39
CA ARG A 81 18.14 -14.94 -3.38
C ARG A 81 19.60 -15.26 -3.14
N GLY A 82 19.85 -16.01 -2.06
CA GLY A 82 21.18 -16.26 -1.52
C GLY A 82 22.19 -16.45 -2.64
N GLN A 83 23.10 -15.49 -2.77
CA GLN A 83 24.36 -15.75 -3.43
C GLN A 83 25.06 -16.73 -2.50
N VAL A 84 24.78 -18.02 -2.70
CA VAL A 84 25.55 -19.09 -2.09
C VAL A 84 26.93 -18.87 -2.65
N LYS A 85 27.78 -18.23 -1.84
CA LYS A 85 29.15 -17.95 -2.17
C LYS A 85 29.83 -19.32 -2.17
N THR A 86 29.82 -19.99 -3.31
CA THR A 86 30.60 -21.21 -3.53
C THR A 86 32.05 -20.78 -3.53
N PHE A 87 32.69 -20.91 -2.37
CA PHE A 87 34.12 -20.75 -2.24
C PHE A 87 34.77 -21.96 -2.92
N ASP A 88 35.32 -21.74 -4.12
CA ASP A 88 36.14 -22.71 -4.86
C ASP A 88 37.63 -22.43 -4.55
N THR A 89 37.94 -22.21 -3.28
CA THR A 89 39.33 -22.06 -2.81
C THR A 89 39.65 -23.32 -2.03
N ASP A 90 40.42 -24.21 -2.67
CA ASP A 90 41.05 -25.32 -1.98
C ASP A 90 41.99 -24.74 -0.91
N ILE A 91 41.85 -25.23 0.32
CA ILE A 91 42.58 -24.75 1.52
C ILE A 91 44.03 -25.28 1.52
N ASN A 92 44.42 -26.06 0.51
CA ASN A 92 45.66 -26.83 0.47
C ASN A 92 46.71 -26.34 -0.55
N ASP A 93 46.56 -25.16 -1.17
CA ASP A 93 47.59 -24.56 -2.04
C ASP A 93 48.02 -23.16 -1.54
#